data_AF-A0A058ZDT0-F1
#
_entry.id   AF-A0A058ZDT0-F1
#
_cell.length_a   1.000
_cell.length_b   1.000
_cell.length_c   1.000
_cell.angle_alpha   90.00
_cell.angle_beta   90.00
_cell.angle_gamma   90.00
#
_symmetry.space_group_name_H-M   'P 1'
#
loop_
_entity.id
_entity.type
_entity.pdbx_description
1 polymer ?
#
loop_
_entity_poly.entity_id
_entity_poly.type
_entity_poly.pdbx_seq_one_letter_code
_entity_poly.pdbx_strand_id
1 'polypeptide(L)'
;MTTCPDATTASPHPAPSSAMSGLASRIDGQMEKTLLEPYTYLTSTPGKNVRSMLIEAFNLWLRVPAEALEVVKEVVEMLHNSSLLIDDIQDGSSLRRGLPAAHLIYGPAQTINCANYVYFRALEKLLALSPEYASRCVVIYTKELCNLHRGQGMDLFWRDSVRCPSETEYLHMIDYKTGGLLRLGVKLMQVFSSYQGNLIPLVNLIGIHFQIRDDYVNLSSSSYQKNKGYCEDITEGKFSFLISHSVRTASDTQLLNILKQRTAESELLDYAVSCVRRTGTFAYTRRYLERVEAAIRDEIARQPPVDPSLLADLTAQRSRSHSQSREDFSVAPPAADAVDAAGSHSHNPALSVIIDGLSRAYPTPKPGSADYDLDLDVFKTMSQPCGMPGCQPASIAAQLAAGADATTSGPCASPACDGPWHEYLLLMQTAYAPGSSSSSSSSSSSTS
;
A
#
# COMPACT_ATOMS: atom_id res chain seq x y z
N MET A 1 72.06 -24.87 -40.65
CA MET A 1 71.51 -26.20 -40.97
C MET A 1 70.94 -26.82 -39.71
N THR A 2 69.62 -26.68 -39.51
CA THR A 2 68.76 -27.68 -38.85
C THR A 2 67.32 -27.23 -39.10
N THR A 3 66.59 -28.01 -39.88
CA THR A 3 65.20 -27.79 -40.30
C THR A 3 64.23 -28.20 -39.18
N CYS A 4 63.18 -27.38 -38.96
CA CYS A 4 62.03 -27.72 -38.12
C CYS A 4 61.28 -28.94 -38.68
N PRO A 5 60.74 -29.83 -37.82
CA PRO A 5 59.78 -30.84 -38.25
C PRO A 5 58.35 -30.28 -38.29
N ASP A 6 57.62 -30.73 -39.29
CA ASP A 6 56.26 -30.36 -39.66
C ASP A 6 55.21 -30.52 -38.55
N ALA A 7 54.27 -29.57 -38.51
CA ALA A 7 53.07 -29.62 -37.69
C ALA A 7 52.05 -30.59 -38.31
N THR A 8 51.99 -31.82 -37.80
CA THR A 8 50.95 -32.80 -38.13
C THR A 8 49.65 -32.47 -37.40
N THR A 9 48.67 -32.01 -38.18
CA THR A 9 47.23 -32.35 -38.09
C THR A 9 46.63 -32.57 -36.69
N ALA A 10 46.11 -31.50 -36.08
CA ALA A 10 45.07 -31.63 -35.06
C ALA A 10 43.75 -31.98 -35.76
N SER A 11 43.20 -33.16 -35.46
CA SER A 11 41.86 -33.56 -35.91
C SER A 11 40.79 -32.58 -35.38
N PRO A 12 39.80 -32.17 -36.18
CA PRO A 12 38.72 -31.34 -35.69
C PRO A 12 37.90 -32.14 -34.66
N HIS A 13 37.71 -31.56 -33.46
CA HIS A 13 36.79 -32.12 -32.47
C HIS A 13 35.41 -32.29 -33.12
N PRO A 14 34.76 -33.46 -33.01
CA PRO A 14 33.44 -33.67 -33.58
C PRO A 14 32.46 -32.70 -32.92
N ALA A 15 31.67 -32.00 -33.74
CA ALA A 15 30.61 -31.12 -33.27
C ALA A 15 29.63 -31.90 -32.37
N PRO A 16 29.08 -31.29 -31.30
CA PRO A 16 28.18 -31.99 -30.39
C PRO A 16 26.97 -32.55 -31.16
N SER A 17 26.67 -33.83 -30.95
CA SER A 17 25.54 -34.50 -31.61
C SER A 17 24.18 -34.00 -31.11
N SER A 18 23.11 -34.30 -31.84
CA SER A 18 21.71 -33.99 -31.46
C SER A 18 21.31 -34.52 -30.07
N ALA A 19 21.94 -35.59 -29.60
CA ALA A 19 21.75 -36.13 -28.25
C ALA A 19 22.31 -35.21 -27.15
N MET A 20 23.42 -34.50 -27.41
CA MET A 20 23.97 -33.50 -26.50
C MET A 20 23.10 -32.25 -26.44
N SER A 21 22.47 -31.85 -27.55
CA SER A 21 21.50 -30.75 -27.58
C SER A 21 20.26 -31.04 -26.74
N GLY A 22 19.72 -32.26 -26.81
CA GLY A 22 18.57 -32.68 -25.99
C GLY A 22 18.91 -32.90 -24.51
N LEU A 23 20.19 -33.12 -24.17
CA LEU A 23 20.66 -33.17 -22.78
C LEU A 23 20.88 -31.76 -22.21
N ALA A 24 21.48 -30.85 -22.99
CA ALA A 24 21.68 -29.45 -22.62
C ALA A 24 20.33 -28.76 -22.32
N SER A 25 19.35 -28.88 -23.21
CA SER A 25 18.02 -28.31 -22.99
C SER A 25 17.32 -28.84 -21.72
N ARG A 26 17.54 -30.11 -21.35
CA ARG A 26 17.00 -30.69 -20.10
C ARG A 26 17.74 -30.18 -18.86
N ILE A 27 19.05 -30.02 -18.95
CA ILE A 27 19.87 -29.43 -17.88
C ILE A 27 19.47 -27.97 -17.67
N ASP A 28 19.28 -27.21 -18.73
CA ASP A 28 18.85 -25.81 -18.68
C ASP A 28 17.45 -25.69 -18.04
N GLY A 29 16.50 -26.56 -18.42
CA GLY A 29 15.18 -26.57 -17.81
C GLY A 29 15.19 -26.91 -16.31
N GLN A 30 16.04 -27.85 -15.89
CA GLN A 30 16.20 -28.17 -14.47
C GLN A 30 16.91 -27.05 -13.71
N MET A 31 17.91 -26.41 -14.33
CA MET A 31 18.61 -25.26 -13.77
C MET A 31 17.65 -24.09 -13.56
N GLU A 32 16.83 -23.76 -14.55
CA GLU A 32 15.80 -22.72 -14.43
C GLU A 32 14.84 -22.98 -13.28
N LYS A 33 14.35 -24.22 -13.17
CA LYS A 33 13.46 -24.61 -12.08
C LYS A 33 14.13 -24.39 -10.71
N THR A 34 15.40 -24.75 -10.57
CA THR A 34 16.16 -24.55 -9.32
C THR A 34 16.35 -23.07 -9.02
N LEU A 35 16.73 -22.26 -10.01
CA LEU A 35 16.98 -20.82 -9.82
C LEU A 35 15.70 -20.04 -9.47
N LEU A 36 14.54 -20.51 -9.92
CA LEU A 36 13.25 -19.87 -9.68
C LEU A 36 12.49 -20.42 -8.47
N GLU A 37 13.06 -21.34 -7.70
CA GLU A 37 12.36 -21.97 -6.58
C GLU A 37 11.87 -20.97 -5.52
N PRO A 38 12.70 -19.99 -5.04
CA PRO A 38 12.23 -18.97 -4.09
C PRO A 38 11.08 -18.10 -4.64
N TYR A 39 11.15 -17.74 -5.93
CA TYR A 39 10.10 -16.97 -6.59
C TYR A 39 8.80 -17.78 -6.75
N THR A 40 8.93 -19.05 -7.14
CA THR A 40 7.80 -20.00 -7.26
C THR A 40 7.14 -20.23 -5.92
N TYR A 41 7.93 -20.38 -4.85
CA TYR A 41 7.44 -20.48 -3.49
C TYR A 41 6.57 -19.27 -3.11
N LEU A 42 7.08 -18.04 -3.29
CA LEU A 42 6.33 -16.82 -2.97
C LEU A 42 5.04 -16.69 -3.81
N THR A 43 5.11 -17.02 -5.10
CA THR A 43 3.98 -16.89 -6.03
C THR A 43 2.94 -17.99 -5.90
N SER A 44 3.28 -19.14 -5.30
CA SER A 44 2.33 -20.22 -5.01
C SER A 44 1.22 -19.81 -4.03
N THR A 45 1.46 -18.77 -3.22
CA THR A 45 0.47 -18.25 -2.28
C THR A 45 -0.18 -16.98 -2.86
N PRO A 46 -1.49 -16.98 -3.15
CA PRO A 46 -2.15 -15.84 -3.77
C PRO A 46 -1.99 -14.56 -2.95
N GLY A 47 -1.58 -13.47 -3.62
CA GLY A 47 -1.60 -12.12 -3.05
C GLY A 47 -2.97 -11.46 -3.22
N LYS A 48 -3.09 -10.20 -2.75
CA LYS A 48 -4.32 -9.39 -2.87
C LYS A 48 -4.61 -8.88 -4.29
N ASN A 49 -3.73 -9.18 -5.24
CA ASN A 49 -3.81 -8.83 -6.67
C ASN A 49 -4.11 -7.36 -7.02
N VAL A 50 -3.77 -6.43 -6.13
CA VAL A 50 -4.12 -5.00 -6.25
C VAL A 50 -3.51 -4.37 -7.50
N ARG A 51 -2.27 -4.74 -7.85
CA ARG A 51 -1.55 -4.17 -9.01
C ARG A 51 -2.22 -4.55 -10.33
N SER A 52 -2.62 -5.80 -10.50
CA SER A 52 -3.37 -6.24 -11.69
C SER A 52 -4.72 -5.55 -11.78
N MET A 53 -5.42 -5.37 -10.65
CA MET A 53 -6.66 -4.60 -10.60
C MET A 53 -6.46 -3.14 -11.02
N LEU A 54 -5.34 -2.51 -10.60
CA LEU A 54 -5.01 -1.16 -11.02
C LEU A 54 -4.68 -1.09 -12.52
N ILE A 55 -3.90 -2.04 -13.05
CA ILE A 55 -3.61 -2.14 -14.49
C ILE A 55 -4.92 -2.22 -15.29
N GLU A 56 -5.86 -3.07 -14.88
CA GLU A 56 -7.17 -3.18 -15.53
C GLU A 56 -7.99 -1.89 -15.43
N ALA A 57 -7.99 -1.23 -14.27
CA ALA A 57 -8.68 0.03 -14.07
C ALA A 57 -8.12 1.14 -14.98
N PHE A 58 -6.79 1.26 -15.09
CA PHE A 58 -6.17 2.20 -16.01
C PHE A 58 -6.40 1.84 -17.47
N ASN A 59 -6.60 0.56 -17.79
CA ASN A 59 -6.86 0.10 -19.14
C ASN A 59 -8.23 0.55 -19.68
N LEU A 60 -9.15 0.93 -18.79
CA LEU A 60 -10.41 1.58 -19.17
C LEU A 60 -10.19 2.87 -19.98
N TRP A 61 -9.16 3.64 -19.64
CA TRP A 61 -8.74 4.82 -20.41
C TRP A 61 -7.74 4.44 -21.50
N LEU A 62 -6.75 3.63 -21.17
CA LEU A 62 -5.59 3.40 -22.04
C LEU A 62 -5.87 2.45 -23.20
N ARG A 63 -6.83 1.53 -23.10
CA ARG A 63 -7.27 0.63 -24.19
C ARG A 63 -6.08 -0.06 -24.89
N VAL A 64 -5.14 -0.56 -24.10
CA VAL A 64 -3.94 -1.25 -24.58
C VAL A 64 -4.33 -2.55 -25.28
N PRO A 65 -3.70 -2.90 -26.43
CA PRO A 65 -3.90 -4.20 -27.07
C PRO A 65 -3.66 -5.36 -26.11
N ALA A 66 -4.51 -6.40 -26.16
CA ALA A 66 -4.51 -7.48 -25.17
C ALA A 66 -3.13 -8.15 -25.00
N GLU A 67 -2.44 -8.45 -26.11
CA GLU A 67 -1.10 -9.07 -26.07
C GLU A 67 -0.08 -8.18 -25.33
N ALA A 68 -0.08 -6.88 -25.60
CA ALA A 68 0.81 -5.94 -24.91
C ALA A 68 0.43 -5.78 -23.43
N LEU A 69 -0.86 -5.78 -23.11
CA LEU A 69 -1.35 -5.68 -21.74
C LEU A 69 -0.89 -6.87 -20.90
N GLU A 70 -0.93 -8.09 -21.44
CA GLU A 70 -0.46 -9.29 -20.75
C GLU A 70 1.04 -9.23 -20.47
N VAL A 71 1.85 -8.75 -21.43
CA VAL A 71 3.29 -8.51 -21.19
C VAL A 71 3.50 -7.50 -20.06
N VAL A 72 2.73 -6.41 -20.03
CA VAL A 72 2.84 -5.40 -18.96
C VAL A 72 2.45 -5.98 -17.60
N LYS A 73 1.35 -6.75 -17.52
CA LYS A 73 0.93 -7.43 -16.29
C LYS A 73 2.02 -8.36 -15.77
N GLU A 74 2.55 -9.21 -16.64
CA GLU A 74 3.59 -10.18 -16.28
C GLU A 74 4.86 -9.49 -15.79
N VAL A 75 5.34 -8.45 -16.48
CA VAL A 75 6.51 -7.66 -16.07
C VAL A 75 6.29 -7.00 -14.71
N VAL A 76 5.13 -6.37 -14.49
CA VAL A 76 4.82 -5.72 -13.20
C VAL A 76 4.72 -6.74 -12.06
N GLU A 77 4.14 -7.91 -12.32
CA GLU A 77 4.05 -8.99 -11.33
C GLU A 77 5.43 -9.58 -10.98
N MET A 78 6.27 -9.83 -11.99
CA MET A 78 7.66 -10.29 -11.80
C MET A 78 8.44 -9.32 -10.91
N LEU A 79 8.41 -8.03 -11.25
CA LEU A 79 9.09 -7.00 -10.49
C LEU A 79 8.53 -6.86 -9.07
N HIS A 80 7.20 -6.96 -8.92
CA HIS A 80 6.58 -6.89 -7.61
C HIS A 80 7.05 -8.03 -6.70
N ASN A 81 6.93 -9.27 -7.15
CA ASN A 81 7.29 -10.42 -6.34
C ASN A 81 8.80 -10.48 -6.08
N SER A 82 9.65 -10.13 -7.07
CA SER A 82 11.09 -9.96 -6.83
C SER A 82 11.40 -8.90 -5.79
N SER A 83 10.71 -7.75 -5.82
CA SER A 83 10.91 -6.70 -4.82
C SER A 83 10.52 -7.17 -3.42
N LEU A 84 9.46 -8.00 -3.28
CA LEU A 84 9.07 -8.57 -1.99
C LEU A 84 10.14 -9.53 -1.43
N LEU A 85 10.74 -10.37 -2.28
CA LEU A 85 11.82 -11.27 -1.86
C LEU A 85 13.03 -10.50 -1.31
N ILE A 86 13.38 -9.38 -1.94
CA ILE A 86 14.48 -8.52 -1.50
C ILE A 86 14.10 -7.73 -0.25
N ASP A 87 12.91 -7.14 -0.21
CA ASP A 87 12.37 -6.35 0.91
C ASP A 87 12.32 -7.20 2.19
N ASP A 88 11.79 -8.43 2.12
CA ASP A 88 11.75 -9.37 3.26
C ASP A 88 13.14 -9.61 3.86
N ILE A 89 14.19 -9.67 3.04
CA ILE A 89 15.57 -9.85 3.51
C ILE A 89 16.12 -8.55 4.11
N GLN A 90 15.87 -7.42 3.44
CA GLN A 90 16.36 -6.11 3.86
C GLN A 90 15.75 -5.68 5.19
N ASP A 91 14.49 -6.05 5.43
CA ASP A 91 13.72 -5.73 6.63
C ASP A 91 13.83 -6.80 7.71
N GLY A 92 14.31 -8.01 7.38
CA GLY A 92 14.41 -9.12 8.33
C GLY A 92 13.04 -9.71 8.67
N SER A 93 12.09 -9.61 7.75
CA SER A 93 10.70 -10.06 7.91
C SER A 93 10.64 -11.57 8.16
N SER A 94 9.85 -11.97 9.15
CA SER A 94 9.70 -13.39 9.47
C SER A 94 8.63 -14.09 8.64
N LEU A 95 7.60 -13.34 8.23
CA LEU A 95 6.43 -13.86 7.55
C LEU A 95 6.09 -13.06 6.30
N ARG A 96 5.57 -13.75 5.29
CA ARG A 96 4.99 -13.17 4.09
C ARG A 96 3.72 -13.94 3.71
N ARG A 97 2.58 -13.24 3.67
CA ARG A 97 1.26 -13.84 3.38
C ARG A 97 0.92 -15.01 4.34
N GLY A 98 1.32 -14.89 5.61
CA GLY A 98 1.07 -15.89 6.65
C GLY A 98 2.00 -17.11 6.62
N LEU A 99 2.97 -17.16 5.70
CA LEU A 99 3.96 -18.22 5.58
C LEU A 99 5.36 -17.69 5.90
N PRO A 100 6.35 -18.54 6.25
CA PRO A 100 7.73 -18.11 6.42
C PRO A 100 8.26 -17.35 5.20
N ALA A 101 8.97 -16.24 5.43
CA ALA A 101 9.61 -15.52 4.34
C ALA A 101 10.58 -16.44 3.57
N ALA A 102 10.67 -16.30 2.24
CA ALA A 102 11.40 -17.24 1.38
C ALA A 102 12.87 -17.42 1.79
N HIS A 103 13.50 -16.35 2.28
CA HIS A 103 14.90 -16.37 2.71
C HIS A 103 15.15 -17.21 3.97
N LEU A 104 14.11 -17.49 4.77
CA LEU A 104 14.20 -18.39 5.91
C LEU A 104 14.16 -19.87 5.50
N ILE A 105 13.69 -20.17 4.28
CA ILE A 105 13.62 -21.52 3.73
C ILE A 105 14.84 -21.80 2.84
N TYR A 106 15.11 -20.90 1.89
CA TYR A 106 16.14 -21.08 0.86
C TYR A 106 17.48 -20.42 1.20
N GLY A 107 17.50 -19.64 2.28
CA GLY A 107 18.63 -18.80 2.65
C GLY A 107 18.63 -17.45 1.91
N PRO A 108 19.23 -16.41 2.50
CA PRO A 108 19.32 -15.08 1.88
C PRO A 108 20.04 -15.09 0.52
N ALA A 109 21.14 -15.84 0.39
CA ALA A 109 21.96 -15.83 -0.82
C ALA A 109 21.20 -16.31 -2.06
N GLN A 110 20.50 -17.44 -1.96
CA GLN A 110 19.69 -17.98 -3.06
C GLN A 110 18.52 -17.06 -3.38
N THR A 111 17.87 -16.52 -2.36
CA THR A 111 16.71 -15.63 -2.52
C THR A 111 17.08 -14.32 -3.20
N ILE A 112 18.21 -13.69 -2.82
CA ILE A 112 18.75 -12.51 -3.49
C ILE A 112 19.05 -12.80 -4.96
N ASN A 113 19.75 -13.91 -5.22
CA ASN A 113 20.11 -14.29 -6.59
C ASN A 113 18.85 -14.51 -7.45
N CYS A 114 17.87 -15.25 -6.93
CA CYS A 114 16.59 -15.51 -7.59
C CYS A 114 15.84 -14.20 -7.93
N ALA A 115 15.68 -13.31 -6.94
CA ALA A 115 14.97 -12.06 -7.14
C ALA A 115 15.64 -11.15 -8.19
N ASN A 116 16.97 -11.02 -8.11
CA ASN A 116 17.77 -10.25 -9.07
C ASN A 116 17.71 -10.87 -10.47
N TYR A 117 17.76 -12.21 -10.57
CA TYR A 117 17.61 -12.91 -11.84
C TYR A 117 16.26 -12.59 -12.49
N VAL A 118 15.18 -12.63 -11.71
CA VAL A 118 13.83 -12.32 -12.20
C VAL A 118 13.68 -10.85 -12.62
N TYR A 119 14.41 -9.89 -12.02
CA TYR A 119 14.49 -8.52 -12.56
C TYR A 119 15.00 -8.53 -14.01
N PHE A 120 16.09 -9.25 -14.30
CA PHE A 120 16.60 -9.31 -15.67
C PHE A 120 15.70 -10.09 -16.63
N ARG A 121 14.96 -11.10 -16.13
CA ARG A 121 13.94 -11.79 -16.93
C ARG A 121 12.76 -10.88 -17.28
N ALA A 122 12.35 -9.99 -16.37
CA ALA A 122 11.34 -8.98 -16.66
C ALA A 122 11.82 -7.99 -17.74
N LEU A 123 13.09 -7.59 -17.70
CA LEU A 123 13.71 -6.78 -18.75
C LEU A 123 13.76 -7.51 -20.10
N GLU A 124 14.11 -8.80 -20.11
CA GLU A 124 14.15 -9.63 -21.33
C GLU A 124 12.78 -9.66 -22.03
N LYS A 125 11.68 -9.75 -21.28
CA LYS A 125 10.32 -9.69 -21.83
C LYS A 125 10.03 -8.37 -22.55
N LEU A 126 10.51 -7.25 -22.01
CA LEU A 126 10.36 -5.94 -22.67
C LEU A 126 11.25 -5.82 -23.92
N LEU A 127 12.43 -6.44 -23.91
CA LEU A 127 13.35 -6.48 -25.06
C LEU A 127 12.85 -7.37 -26.20
N ALA A 128 12.00 -8.35 -25.91
CA ALA A 128 11.38 -9.22 -26.91
C ALA A 128 10.23 -8.55 -27.69
N LEU A 129 9.81 -7.34 -27.29
CA LEU A 129 8.85 -6.54 -28.05
C LEU A 129 9.45 -6.02 -29.37
N SER A 130 8.62 -5.48 -30.26
CA SER A 130 9.14 -4.84 -31.48
C SER A 130 10.14 -3.72 -31.12
N PRO A 131 11.16 -3.45 -31.97
CA PRO A 131 12.20 -2.47 -31.66
C PRO A 131 11.66 -1.07 -31.29
N GLU A 132 10.55 -0.67 -31.91
CA GLU A 132 9.85 0.58 -31.63
C GLU A 132 9.37 0.67 -30.17
N TYR A 133 8.74 -0.39 -29.65
CA TYR A 133 8.24 -0.42 -28.27
C TYR A 133 9.34 -0.72 -27.26
N ALA A 134 10.24 -1.65 -27.58
CA ALA A 134 11.31 -2.09 -26.68
C ALA A 134 12.16 -0.91 -26.17
N SER A 135 12.59 -0.02 -27.07
CA SER A 135 13.43 1.13 -26.71
C SER A 135 12.75 2.05 -25.68
N ARG A 136 11.47 2.38 -25.89
CA ARG A 136 10.68 3.23 -24.97
C ARG A 136 10.42 2.53 -23.64
N CYS A 137 10.05 1.25 -23.67
CA CYS A 137 9.78 0.44 -22.49
C CYS A 137 11.03 0.31 -21.60
N VAL A 138 12.21 0.07 -22.18
CA VAL A 138 13.47 -0.06 -21.43
C VAL A 138 13.84 1.25 -20.72
N VAL A 139 13.67 2.41 -21.38
CA VAL A 139 13.93 3.71 -20.73
C VAL A 139 13.02 3.91 -19.52
N ILE A 140 11.74 3.58 -19.64
CA ILE A 140 10.77 3.66 -18.53
C ILE A 140 11.16 2.69 -17.42
N TYR A 141 11.44 1.43 -17.77
CA TYR A 141 11.86 0.36 -16.87
C TYR A 141 13.07 0.79 -16.04
N THR A 142 14.16 1.21 -16.69
CA THR A 142 15.37 1.65 -16.00
C THR A 142 15.10 2.83 -15.09
N LYS A 143 14.36 3.85 -15.56
CA LYS A 143 14.07 5.05 -14.76
C LYS A 143 13.26 4.73 -13.51
N GLU A 144 12.18 3.95 -13.63
CA GLU A 144 11.33 3.64 -12.48
C GLU A 144 11.97 2.63 -11.53
N LEU A 145 12.81 1.70 -11.99
CA LEU A 145 13.59 0.84 -11.10
C LEU A 145 14.65 1.63 -10.33
N CYS A 146 15.34 2.58 -10.97
CA CYS A 146 16.24 3.49 -10.25
C CYS A 146 15.48 4.31 -9.21
N ASN A 147 14.28 4.78 -9.52
CA ASN A 147 13.42 5.46 -8.56
C ASN A 147 13.07 4.54 -7.39
N LEU A 148 12.59 3.32 -7.65
CA LEU A 148 12.26 2.34 -6.60
C LEU A 148 13.44 2.13 -5.63
N HIS A 149 14.66 1.96 -6.16
CA HIS A 149 15.86 1.80 -5.35
C HIS A 149 16.27 3.07 -4.60
N ARG A 150 16.04 4.28 -5.15
CA ARG A 150 16.22 5.53 -4.40
C ARG A 150 15.28 5.62 -3.21
N GLY A 151 14.01 5.26 -3.41
CA GLY A 151 13.00 5.19 -2.35
C GLY A 151 13.41 4.19 -1.26
N GLN A 152 13.69 2.95 -1.65
CA GLN A 152 14.13 1.90 -0.72
C GLN A 152 15.40 2.30 0.03
N GLY A 153 16.40 2.86 -0.67
CA GLY A 153 17.64 3.28 -0.06
C GLY A 153 17.47 4.36 1.01
N MET A 154 16.54 5.31 0.81
CA MET A 154 16.23 6.32 1.83
C MET A 154 15.49 5.75 3.04
N ASP A 155 14.56 4.81 2.81
CA ASP A 155 13.83 4.10 3.87
C ASP A 155 14.80 3.34 4.78
N LEU A 156 15.71 2.56 4.18
CA LEU A 156 16.77 1.84 4.87
C LEU A 156 17.75 2.79 5.57
N PHE A 157 18.15 3.88 4.92
CA PHE A 157 19.05 4.87 5.51
C PHE A 157 18.45 5.47 6.78
N TRP A 158 17.18 5.89 6.78
CA TRP A 158 16.54 6.44 7.96
C TRP A 158 16.42 5.44 9.09
N ARG A 159 16.03 4.21 8.77
CA ARG A 159 15.95 3.09 9.72
C ARG A 159 17.30 2.79 10.37
N ASP A 160 18.36 2.68 9.58
CA ASP A 160 19.67 2.22 10.04
C ASP A 160 20.51 3.36 10.67
N SER A 161 20.31 4.61 10.23
CA SER A 161 20.90 5.81 10.87
C SER A 161 20.07 6.35 12.04
N VAL A 162 18.89 5.78 12.27
CA VAL A 162 17.90 6.21 13.27
C VAL A 162 17.54 7.69 13.13
N ARG A 163 17.36 8.14 11.89
CA ARG A 163 17.00 9.52 11.56
C ARG A 163 15.53 9.58 11.14
N CYS A 164 14.67 10.09 12.02
CA CYS A 164 13.27 10.28 11.70
C CYS A 164 13.11 11.30 10.55
N PRO A 165 12.42 10.94 9.44
CA PRO A 165 12.19 11.86 8.34
C PRO A 165 11.10 12.88 8.67
N SER A 166 11.18 14.05 8.05
CA SER A 166 10.03 14.95 7.94
C SER A 166 8.92 14.32 7.10
N GLU A 167 7.70 14.82 7.23
CA GLU A 167 6.57 14.34 6.42
C GLU A 167 6.85 14.49 4.92
N THR A 168 7.37 15.64 4.48
CA THR A 168 7.70 15.88 3.08
C THR A 168 8.75 14.91 2.55
N GLU A 169 9.79 14.61 3.33
CA GLU A 169 10.79 13.61 2.96
C GLU A 169 10.17 12.23 2.83
N TYR A 170 9.34 11.82 3.81
CA TYR A 170 8.63 10.54 3.76
C TYR A 170 7.75 10.45 2.51
N LEU A 171 6.96 11.49 2.20
CA LEU A 171 6.10 11.53 1.01
C LEU A 171 6.89 11.44 -0.30
N HIS A 172 8.09 12.02 -0.36
CA HIS A 172 8.96 11.91 -1.53
C HIS A 172 9.57 10.50 -1.66
N MET A 173 9.91 9.87 -0.53
CA MET A 173 10.38 8.48 -0.52
C MET A 173 9.32 7.51 -1.02
N ILE A 174 8.06 7.61 -0.56
CA ILE A 174 6.99 6.72 -0.99
C ILE A 174 6.61 6.94 -2.47
N ASP A 175 6.70 8.18 -2.96
CA ASP A 175 6.52 8.47 -4.38
C ASP A 175 7.52 7.65 -5.22
N TYR A 176 8.72 7.42 -4.71
CA TYR A 176 9.70 6.54 -5.35
C TYR A 176 9.48 5.05 -5.07
N LYS A 177 9.51 4.60 -3.80
CA LYS A 177 9.45 3.18 -3.41
C LYS A 177 8.18 2.49 -3.92
N THR A 178 7.03 3.05 -3.59
CA THR A 178 5.72 2.45 -3.89
C THR A 178 5.14 3.00 -5.19
N GLY A 179 5.25 4.32 -5.39
CA GLY A 179 4.81 4.98 -6.62
C GLY A 179 5.59 4.55 -7.86
N GLY A 180 6.89 4.21 -7.74
CA GLY A 180 7.73 3.81 -8.86
C GLY A 180 7.20 2.60 -9.64
N LEU A 181 6.82 1.53 -8.94
CA LEU A 181 6.30 0.33 -9.61
C LEU A 181 4.90 0.55 -10.19
N LEU A 182 4.05 1.35 -9.55
CA LEU A 182 2.73 1.69 -10.09
C LEU A 182 2.86 2.57 -11.34
N ARG A 183 3.75 3.58 -11.31
CA ARG A 183 4.06 4.42 -12.48
C ARG A 183 4.66 3.60 -13.60
N LEU A 184 5.52 2.63 -13.30
CA LEU A 184 6.08 1.74 -14.31
C LEU A 184 4.95 1.07 -15.10
N GLY A 185 4.00 0.43 -14.42
CA GLY A 185 2.86 -0.22 -15.07
C GLY A 185 2.09 0.73 -15.99
N VAL A 186 1.68 1.90 -15.49
CA VAL A 186 0.90 2.87 -16.27
C VAL A 186 1.71 3.47 -17.42
N LYS A 187 2.99 3.79 -17.22
CA LYS A 187 3.85 4.32 -18.29
C LYS A 187 4.13 3.29 -19.37
N LEU A 188 4.32 2.02 -19.01
CA LEU A 188 4.44 0.94 -19.99
C LEU A 188 3.15 0.81 -20.80
N MET A 189 1.97 0.85 -20.17
CA MET A 189 0.68 0.85 -20.88
C MET A 189 0.55 2.04 -21.85
N GLN A 190 0.98 3.25 -21.44
CA GLN A 190 0.96 4.44 -22.28
C GLN A 190 1.83 4.32 -23.54
N VAL A 191 2.83 3.44 -23.56
CA VAL A 191 3.64 3.20 -24.77
C VAL A 191 2.79 2.64 -25.91
N PHE A 192 1.78 1.84 -25.59
CA PHE A 192 0.90 1.12 -26.53
C PHE A 192 -0.48 1.77 -26.68
N SER A 193 -0.71 2.91 -26.04
CA SER A 193 -2.00 3.59 -26.02
C SER A 193 -1.98 4.83 -26.91
N SER A 194 -3.13 5.16 -27.49
CA SER A 194 -3.35 6.46 -28.15
C SER A 194 -3.78 7.57 -27.17
N TYR A 195 -4.08 7.23 -25.91
CA TYR A 195 -4.52 8.17 -24.88
C TYR A 195 -3.42 9.16 -24.50
N GLN A 196 -3.70 10.45 -24.61
CA GLN A 196 -2.74 11.54 -24.36
C GLN A 196 -2.89 12.23 -22.99
N GLY A 197 -3.89 11.84 -22.20
CA GLY A 197 -4.10 12.44 -20.88
C GLY A 197 -3.00 12.05 -19.89
N ASN A 198 -2.73 12.94 -18.93
CA ASN A 198 -1.73 12.70 -17.90
C ASN A 198 -2.34 11.92 -16.72
N LEU A 199 -1.99 10.65 -16.58
CA LEU A 199 -2.44 9.78 -15.49
C LEU A 199 -1.44 9.71 -14.33
N ILE A 200 -0.25 10.32 -14.47
CA ILE A 200 0.81 10.21 -13.46
C ILE A 200 0.43 10.85 -12.11
N PRO A 201 -0.23 12.02 -12.05
CA PRO A 201 -0.72 12.57 -10.79
C PRO A 201 -1.65 11.61 -10.05
N LEU A 202 -2.58 10.96 -10.77
CA LEU A 202 -3.49 9.97 -10.21
C LEU A 202 -2.74 8.78 -9.63
N VAL A 203 -1.79 8.23 -10.40
CA VAL A 203 -0.97 7.09 -9.96
C VAL A 203 -0.15 7.42 -8.70
N ASN A 204 0.41 8.63 -8.64
CA ASN A 204 1.18 9.06 -7.47
C ASN A 204 0.30 9.18 -6.23
N LEU A 205 -0.90 9.78 -6.35
CA LEU A 205 -1.86 9.87 -5.24
C LEU A 205 -2.29 8.48 -4.75
N ILE A 206 -2.57 7.55 -5.67
CA ILE A 206 -2.87 6.14 -5.35
C ILE A 206 -1.70 5.49 -4.60
N GLY A 207 -0.46 5.72 -5.03
CA GLY A 207 0.74 5.21 -4.36
C GLY A 207 0.91 5.73 -2.94
N ILE A 208 0.69 7.04 -2.74
CA ILE A 208 0.72 7.68 -1.41
C ILE A 208 -0.35 7.06 -0.51
N HIS A 209 -1.60 7.00 -0.99
CA HIS A 209 -2.71 6.42 -0.23
C HIS A 209 -2.43 4.96 0.12
N PHE A 210 -1.95 4.16 -0.83
CA PHE A 210 -1.66 2.74 -0.63
C PHE A 210 -0.60 2.53 0.45
N GLN A 211 0.51 3.28 0.43
CA GLN A 211 1.57 3.13 1.42
C GLN A 211 1.14 3.58 2.81
N ILE A 212 0.56 4.78 2.94
CA ILE A 212 0.14 5.30 4.26
C ILE A 212 -0.93 4.40 4.88
N ARG A 213 -1.76 3.78 4.05
CA ARG A 213 -2.75 2.81 4.53
C ARG A 213 -2.13 1.48 4.97
N ASP A 214 -1.10 0.98 4.27
CA ASP A 214 -0.31 -0.20 4.69
C ASP A 214 0.32 0.05 6.07
N ASP A 215 0.94 1.22 6.26
CA ASP A 215 1.53 1.65 7.53
C ASP A 215 0.48 1.77 8.66
N TYR A 216 -0.72 2.28 8.34
CA TYR A 216 -1.80 2.40 9.32
C TYR A 216 -2.27 1.03 9.82
N VAL A 217 -2.54 0.10 8.90
CA VAL A 217 -3.05 -1.23 9.27
C VAL A 217 -1.98 -2.11 9.91
N ASN A 218 -0.69 -1.85 9.65
CA ASN A 218 0.42 -2.53 10.33
C ASN A 218 0.29 -2.40 11.85
N LEU A 219 -0.09 -1.22 12.34
CA LEU A 219 -0.22 -0.93 13.77
C LEU A 219 -1.65 -1.06 14.33
N SER A 220 -2.67 -1.25 13.47
CA SER A 220 -4.07 -1.21 13.90
C SER A 220 -4.89 -2.48 13.64
N SER A 221 -4.48 -3.40 12.77
CA SER A 221 -5.35 -4.50 12.31
C SER A 221 -4.90 -5.88 12.77
N SER A 222 -5.75 -6.55 13.55
CA SER A 222 -5.57 -7.96 13.95
C SER A 222 -5.42 -8.93 12.77
N SER A 223 -6.10 -8.66 11.65
CA SER A 223 -6.00 -9.48 10.43
C SER A 223 -4.67 -9.33 9.70
N TYR A 224 -4.07 -8.13 9.75
CA TYR A 224 -2.76 -7.86 9.15
C TYR A 224 -1.65 -8.57 9.95
N GLN A 225 -1.80 -8.60 11.27
CA GLN A 225 -0.88 -9.28 12.19
C GLN A 225 -0.73 -10.76 11.85
N LYS A 226 -1.80 -11.43 11.42
CA LYS A 226 -1.75 -12.84 11.00
C LYS A 226 -0.95 -13.07 9.70
N ASN A 227 -0.85 -12.06 8.84
CA ASN A 227 -0.22 -12.18 7.53
C ASN A 227 1.25 -11.77 7.49
N LYS A 228 1.64 -10.82 8.35
CA LYS A 228 2.99 -10.22 8.39
C LYS A 228 3.67 -10.26 9.76
N GLY A 229 2.90 -10.41 10.84
CA GLY A 229 3.41 -10.33 12.22
C GLY A 229 2.84 -9.13 12.97
N TYR A 230 2.91 -9.17 14.30
CA TYR A 230 2.40 -8.10 15.17
C TYR A 230 3.30 -6.87 15.10
N CYS A 231 2.78 -5.74 14.63
CA CYS A 231 3.48 -4.44 14.56
C CYS A 231 4.88 -4.52 13.94
N GLU A 232 4.98 -5.23 12.81
CA GLU A 232 6.26 -5.54 12.15
C GLU A 232 7.09 -4.29 11.86
N ASP A 233 6.48 -3.15 11.52
CA ASP A 233 7.22 -1.90 11.27
C ASP A 233 8.07 -1.48 12.49
N ILE A 234 7.61 -1.77 13.72
CA ILE A 234 8.36 -1.47 14.95
C ILE A 234 9.50 -2.48 15.13
N THR A 235 9.25 -3.76 14.87
CA THR A 235 10.26 -4.82 14.89
C THR A 235 11.37 -4.56 13.87
N GLU A 236 11.03 -4.07 12.68
CA GLU A 236 11.98 -3.66 11.64
C GLU A 236 12.79 -2.41 12.04
N GLY A 237 12.27 -1.60 12.96
CA GLY A 237 12.84 -0.31 13.34
C GLY A 237 12.49 0.81 12.33
N LYS A 238 11.45 0.61 11.53
CA LYS A 238 11.10 1.44 10.38
C LYS A 238 10.40 2.74 10.77
N PHE A 239 10.72 3.81 10.05
CA PHE A 239 10.03 5.09 10.18
C PHE A 239 8.80 5.17 9.27
N SER A 240 7.80 4.33 9.54
CA SER A 240 6.50 4.39 8.86
C SER A 240 5.78 5.72 9.10
N PHE A 241 4.73 6.04 8.35
CA PHE A 241 4.06 7.35 8.42
C PHE A 241 3.60 7.68 9.85
N LEU A 242 3.00 6.70 10.53
CA LEU A 242 2.52 6.85 11.90
C LEU A 242 3.70 7.00 12.86
N ILE A 243 4.72 6.14 12.75
CA ILE A 243 5.89 6.19 13.63
C ILE A 243 6.61 7.54 13.47
N SER A 244 6.81 7.99 12.24
CA SER A 244 7.46 9.28 11.92
C SER A 244 6.69 10.47 12.47
N HIS A 245 5.36 10.50 12.31
CA HIS A 245 4.53 11.55 12.88
C HIS A 245 4.57 11.53 14.42
N SER A 246 4.43 10.34 15.02
CA SER A 246 4.42 10.21 16.49
C SER A 246 5.76 10.59 17.11
N VAL A 247 6.88 10.18 16.52
CA VAL A 247 8.23 10.54 17.02
C VAL A 247 8.45 12.05 16.96
N ARG A 248 7.98 12.74 15.91
CA ARG A 248 8.10 14.20 15.79
C ARG A 248 7.16 14.99 16.71
N THR A 249 6.03 14.39 17.08
CA THR A 249 4.97 15.04 17.89
C THR A 249 5.15 14.80 19.38
N ALA A 250 5.76 13.67 19.77
CA ALA A 250 5.98 13.33 21.16
C ALA A 250 6.94 14.31 21.85
N SER A 251 6.68 14.58 23.14
CA SER A 251 7.58 15.34 24.02
C SER A 251 8.68 14.48 24.65
N ASP A 252 8.60 13.16 24.49
CA ASP A 252 9.52 12.16 25.04
C ASP A 252 10.22 11.37 23.92
N THR A 253 11.24 10.58 24.29
CA THR A 253 12.01 9.76 23.35
C THR A 253 11.67 8.27 23.44
N GLN A 254 10.55 7.88 24.05
CA GLN A 254 10.26 6.47 24.37
C GLN A 254 10.11 5.64 23.10
N LEU A 255 9.22 6.05 22.19
CA LEU A 255 8.98 5.36 20.93
C LEU A 255 10.26 5.22 20.10
N LEU A 256 11.07 6.28 20.03
CA LEU A 256 12.34 6.27 19.30
C LEU A 256 13.33 5.24 19.88
N ASN A 257 13.41 5.10 21.21
CA ASN A 257 14.29 4.12 21.84
C ASN A 257 13.76 2.68 21.72
N ILE A 258 12.44 2.48 21.62
CA ILE A 258 11.87 1.16 21.33
C ILE A 258 12.19 0.77 19.88
N LEU A 259 12.03 1.71 18.94
CA LEU A 259 12.33 1.49 17.53
C LEU A 259 13.78 1.06 17.29
N LYS A 260 14.73 1.65 18.04
CA LYS A 260 16.15 1.26 18.02
C LYS A 260 16.41 -0.19 18.42
N GLN A 261 15.57 -0.76 19.28
CA GLN A 261 15.76 -2.11 19.82
C GLN A 261 15.37 -3.19 18.82
N ARG A 262 14.56 -2.86 17.79
CA ARG A 262 14.05 -3.85 16.82
C ARG A 262 13.44 -5.07 17.52
N THR A 263 12.67 -4.79 18.57
CA THR A 263 12.14 -5.80 19.48
C THR A 263 10.98 -6.55 18.84
N ALA A 264 10.90 -7.85 19.10
CA ALA A 264 9.73 -8.67 18.80
C ALA A 264 8.87 -8.96 20.06
N GLU A 265 9.23 -8.39 21.21
CA GLU A 265 8.55 -8.61 22.49
C GLU A 265 7.19 -7.93 22.51
N SER A 266 6.13 -8.74 22.64
CA SER A 266 4.74 -8.27 22.57
C SER A 266 4.42 -7.11 23.53
N GLU A 267 4.93 -7.15 24.76
CA GLU A 267 4.70 -6.10 25.77
C GLU A 267 5.31 -4.74 25.35
N LEU A 268 6.51 -4.75 24.75
CA LEU A 268 7.13 -3.53 24.25
C LEU A 268 6.40 -3.01 23.00
N LEU A 269 5.93 -3.90 22.13
CA LEU A 269 5.14 -3.55 20.95
C LEU A 269 3.82 -2.89 21.36
N ASP A 270 3.11 -3.47 22.32
CA ASP A 270 1.88 -2.89 22.91
C ASP A 270 2.14 -1.50 23.47
N TYR A 271 3.22 -1.35 24.23
CA TYR A 271 3.61 -0.07 24.80
C TYR A 271 3.96 0.95 23.71
N ALA A 272 4.68 0.57 22.66
CA ALA A 272 5.00 1.44 21.54
C ALA A 272 3.75 1.90 20.79
N VAL A 273 2.78 1.01 20.54
CA VAL A 273 1.48 1.38 19.96
C VAL A 273 0.74 2.36 20.88
N SER A 274 0.79 2.16 22.21
CA SER A 274 0.22 3.13 23.16
C SER A 274 0.88 4.52 23.06
N CYS A 275 2.19 4.58 22.81
CA CYS A 275 2.90 5.84 22.57
C CYS A 275 2.39 6.53 21.30
N VAL A 276 2.16 5.77 20.22
CA VAL A 276 1.58 6.29 18.96
C VAL A 276 0.15 6.79 19.17
N ARG A 277 -0.66 6.12 19.99
CA ARG A 277 -2.02 6.59 20.31
C ARG A 277 -2.02 7.91 21.08
N ARG A 278 -1.15 8.06 22.09
CA ARG A 278 -1.06 9.28 22.92
C ARG A 278 -0.77 10.56 22.14
N THR A 279 -0.11 10.45 20.98
CA THR A 279 0.21 11.61 20.12
C THR A 279 -0.94 11.99 19.17
N GLY A 280 -2.09 11.31 19.22
CA GLY A 280 -3.20 11.55 18.29
C GLY A 280 -2.90 11.14 16.84
N THR A 281 -1.83 10.36 16.63
CA THR A 281 -1.32 10.03 15.30
C THR A 281 -2.31 9.22 14.46
N PHE A 282 -3.04 8.26 15.04
CA PHE A 282 -4.03 7.48 14.29
C PHE A 282 -5.12 8.37 13.68
N ALA A 283 -5.65 9.33 14.45
CA ALA A 283 -6.63 10.30 13.97
C ALA A 283 -6.04 11.25 12.91
N TYR A 284 -4.78 11.68 13.09
CA TYR A 284 -4.06 12.46 12.09
C TYR A 284 -3.95 11.71 10.75
N THR A 285 -3.50 10.45 10.79
CA THR A 285 -3.32 9.62 9.59
C THR A 285 -4.64 9.34 8.89
N ARG A 286 -5.73 9.07 9.64
CA ARG A 286 -7.06 8.88 9.06
C ARG A 286 -7.52 10.09 8.25
N ARG A 287 -7.42 11.30 8.84
CA ARG A 287 -7.72 12.57 8.13
C ARG A 287 -6.81 12.80 6.93
N TYR A 288 -5.54 12.40 7.02
CA TYR A 288 -4.63 12.48 5.89
C TYR A 288 -5.10 11.59 4.73
N LEU A 289 -5.45 10.33 5.02
CA LEU A 289 -5.97 9.38 4.03
C LEU A 289 -7.27 9.89 3.37
N GLU A 290 -8.21 10.44 4.16
CA GLU A 290 -9.44 11.06 3.64
C GLU A 290 -9.16 12.20 2.64
N ARG A 291 -8.20 13.07 2.95
CA ARG A 291 -7.78 14.15 2.04
C ARG A 291 -7.15 13.60 0.75
N VAL A 292 -6.32 12.58 0.85
CA VAL A 292 -5.72 11.95 -0.34
C VAL A 292 -6.79 11.25 -1.17
N GLU A 293 -7.76 10.59 -0.55
CA GLU A 293 -8.88 9.96 -1.25
C GLU A 293 -9.74 10.99 -1.99
N ALA A 294 -10.02 12.14 -1.37
CA ALA A 294 -10.69 13.26 -2.04
C ALA A 294 -9.88 13.75 -3.25
N ALA A 295 -8.56 13.91 -3.11
CA ALA A 295 -7.70 14.30 -4.23
C ALA A 295 -7.66 13.25 -5.36
N ILE A 296 -7.72 11.95 -5.03
CA ILE A 296 -7.85 10.85 -6.00
C ILE A 296 -9.17 10.99 -6.77
N ARG A 297 -10.29 11.25 -6.06
CA ARG A 297 -11.61 11.47 -6.66
C ARG A 297 -11.61 12.64 -7.64
N ASP A 298 -11.01 13.76 -7.23
CA ASP A 298 -10.89 14.96 -8.06
C ASP A 298 -10.05 14.68 -9.32
N GLU A 299 -8.94 13.97 -9.18
CA GLU A 299 -8.07 13.65 -10.31
C GLU A 299 -8.73 12.67 -11.30
N ILE A 300 -9.54 11.73 -10.81
CA ILE A 300 -10.36 10.85 -11.65
C ILE A 300 -11.44 11.65 -12.40
N ALA A 301 -12.06 12.63 -11.73
CA ALA A 301 -13.07 13.49 -12.34
C ALA A 301 -12.50 14.41 -13.44
N ARG A 302 -11.20 14.72 -13.39
CA ARG A 302 -10.49 15.47 -14.46
C ARG A 302 -10.20 14.62 -15.71
N GLN A 303 -10.24 13.29 -15.60
CA GLN A 303 -10.03 12.41 -16.76
C GLN A 303 -11.30 12.33 -17.62
N PRO A 304 -11.18 12.05 -18.92
CA PRO A 304 -12.33 11.79 -19.78
C PRO A 304 -13.22 10.67 -19.23
N PRO A 305 -14.54 10.73 -19.47
CA PRO A 305 -15.46 9.71 -19.03
C PRO A 305 -15.10 8.36 -19.67
N VAL A 306 -15.15 7.30 -18.86
CA VAL A 306 -14.95 5.93 -19.31
C VAL A 306 -16.24 5.39 -19.92
N ASP A 307 -16.11 4.58 -20.98
CA ASP A 307 -17.22 3.84 -21.59
C ASP A 307 -17.84 2.86 -20.56
N PRO A 308 -19.13 3.03 -20.19
CA PRO A 308 -19.78 2.18 -19.20
C PRO A 308 -19.82 0.68 -19.56
N SER A 309 -19.76 0.33 -20.85
CA SER A 309 -19.76 -1.08 -21.28
C SER A 309 -18.50 -1.83 -20.83
N LEU A 310 -17.35 -1.17 -20.84
CA LEU A 310 -16.07 -1.73 -20.39
C LEU A 310 -16.07 -2.03 -18.87
N LEU A 311 -16.83 -1.26 -18.08
CA LEU A 311 -16.99 -1.52 -16.65
C LEU A 311 -17.81 -2.79 -16.41
N ALA A 312 -18.87 -3.01 -17.19
CA ALA A 312 -19.70 -4.20 -17.08
C ALA A 312 -18.88 -5.47 -17.36
N ASP A 313 -18.01 -5.42 -18.37
CA ASP A 313 -17.12 -6.53 -18.72
C ASP A 313 -16.08 -6.83 -17.63
N LEU A 314 -15.42 -5.80 -17.07
CA LEU A 314 -14.50 -5.98 -15.94
C LEU A 314 -15.19 -6.56 -14.71
N THR A 315 -16.42 -6.09 -14.43
CA THR A 315 -17.20 -6.59 -13.29
C THR A 315 -17.60 -8.05 -13.51
N ALA A 316 -18.03 -8.41 -14.71
CA ALA A 316 -18.37 -9.79 -15.06
C ALA A 316 -17.16 -10.74 -15.05
N GLN A 317 -16.00 -10.30 -15.55
CA GLN A 317 -14.75 -11.06 -15.48
C GLN A 317 -14.33 -11.32 -14.03
N ARG A 318 -14.48 -10.34 -13.15
CA ARG A 318 -14.23 -10.47 -11.70
C ARG A 318 -15.15 -11.48 -11.02
N SER A 319 -16.44 -11.49 -11.36
CA SER A 319 -17.38 -12.48 -10.80
C SER A 319 -17.01 -13.91 -11.20
N ARG A 320 -16.48 -14.10 -12.42
CA ARG A 320 -16.03 -15.41 -12.92
C ARG A 320 -14.75 -15.89 -12.23
N SER A 321 -13.75 -15.02 -12.06
CA SER A 321 -12.50 -15.37 -11.36
C SER A 321 -12.75 -15.69 -9.87
N HIS A 322 -13.68 -14.99 -9.21
CA HIS A 322 -14.11 -15.33 -7.84
C HIS A 322 -14.89 -16.65 -7.73
N SER A 323 -15.60 -17.05 -8.79
CA SER A 323 -16.32 -18.35 -8.80
C SER A 323 -15.39 -19.55 -8.97
N GLN A 324 -14.25 -19.38 -9.65
CA GLN A 324 -13.22 -20.43 -9.79
C GLN A 324 -12.36 -20.61 -8.53
N SER A 325 -12.19 -19.58 -7.71
CA SER A 325 -11.51 -19.67 -6.40
C SER A 325 -12.41 -20.17 -5.25
N ARG A 326 -13.69 -20.48 -5.53
CA ARG A 326 -14.71 -20.79 -4.53
C ARG A 326 -14.88 -22.28 -4.21
N GLU A 327 -14.18 -23.18 -4.90
CA GLU A 327 -14.22 -24.61 -4.54
C GLU A 327 -13.43 -24.94 -3.25
N ASP A 328 -12.63 -24.02 -2.70
CA ASP A 328 -11.82 -24.31 -1.49
C ASP A 328 -12.15 -23.52 -0.21
N PHE A 329 -13.02 -22.50 -0.20
CA PHE A 329 -13.40 -21.84 1.06
C PHE A 329 -14.85 -21.30 1.08
N SER A 330 -15.67 -21.91 1.95
CA SER A 330 -17.05 -21.52 2.27
C SER A 330 -17.08 -20.30 3.19
N VAL A 331 -17.25 -19.09 2.63
CA VAL A 331 -17.83 -17.95 3.35
C VAL A 331 -18.81 -17.23 2.42
N ALA A 332 -20.05 -17.08 2.87
CA ALA A 332 -21.12 -16.40 2.14
C ALA A 332 -20.77 -14.91 1.89
N PRO A 333 -21.14 -14.34 0.74
CA PRO A 333 -20.93 -12.91 0.48
C PRO A 333 -21.88 -12.07 1.34
N PRO A 334 -21.48 -10.87 1.82
CA PRO A 334 -22.40 -9.95 2.48
C PRO A 334 -23.44 -9.44 1.48
N ALA A 335 -24.64 -9.14 1.98
CA ALA A 335 -25.72 -8.53 1.21
C ALA A 335 -25.28 -7.19 0.61
N ALA A 336 -25.65 -6.96 -0.64
CA ALA A 336 -25.44 -5.70 -1.32
C ALA A 336 -26.44 -4.66 -0.77
N ASP A 337 -25.97 -3.78 0.11
CA ASP A 337 -26.74 -2.60 0.49
C ASP A 337 -26.69 -1.58 -0.64
N ALA A 338 -27.88 -1.20 -1.13
CA ALA A 338 -28.07 -0.16 -2.11
C ALA A 338 -27.55 1.17 -1.56
N VAL A 339 -26.54 1.74 -2.21
CA VAL A 339 -26.06 3.08 -1.90
C VAL A 339 -27.08 4.07 -2.48
N ASP A 340 -27.74 4.82 -1.59
CA ASP A 340 -28.70 5.86 -1.93
C ASP A 340 -28.09 6.90 -2.88
N ALA A 341 -28.83 7.16 -3.95
CA ALA A 341 -28.54 8.17 -4.95
C ALA A 341 -28.97 9.56 -4.43
N ALA A 342 -28.02 10.34 -3.92
CA ALA A 342 -28.21 11.77 -3.71
C ALA A 342 -26.89 12.54 -3.89
N GLY A 343 -26.74 13.20 -5.04
CA GLY A 343 -25.63 14.12 -5.33
C GLY A 343 -25.13 14.01 -6.77
N SER A 344 -25.64 14.86 -7.66
CA SER A 344 -25.33 14.88 -9.10
C SER A 344 -23.90 15.34 -9.39
N HIS A 345 -22.93 14.43 -9.28
CA HIS A 345 -21.62 14.52 -9.95
C HIS A 345 -21.43 13.29 -10.82
N SER A 346 -21.22 13.49 -12.12
CA SER A 346 -21.00 12.46 -13.13
C SER A 346 -20.09 11.35 -12.60
N HIS A 347 -20.66 10.19 -12.27
CA HIS A 347 -19.89 9.06 -11.73
C HIS A 347 -19.01 8.47 -12.82
N ASN A 348 -17.71 8.78 -12.79
CA ASN A 348 -16.73 8.11 -13.62
C ASN A 348 -16.61 6.64 -13.18
N PRO A 349 -16.97 5.65 -14.02
CA PRO A 349 -16.92 4.23 -13.68
C PRO A 349 -15.57 3.73 -13.15
N ALA A 350 -14.44 4.32 -13.56
CA ALA A 350 -13.12 3.96 -13.04
C ALA A 350 -12.96 4.27 -11.54
N LEU A 351 -13.77 5.21 -11.01
CA LEU A 351 -13.77 5.57 -9.61
C LEU A 351 -14.12 4.40 -8.71
N SER A 352 -15.20 3.65 -9.03
CA SER A 352 -15.61 2.52 -8.22
C SER A 352 -14.58 1.41 -8.25
N VAL A 353 -13.94 1.14 -9.39
CA VAL A 353 -12.92 0.08 -9.52
C VAL A 353 -11.65 0.41 -8.73
N ILE A 354 -11.16 1.65 -8.82
CA ILE A 354 -9.95 2.10 -8.12
C ILE A 354 -10.20 2.18 -6.61
N ILE A 355 -11.30 2.82 -6.19
CA ILE A 355 -11.63 2.95 -4.77
C ILE A 355 -12.02 1.61 -4.15
N ASP A 356 -12.77 0.74 -4.83
CA ASP A 356 -13.02 -0.63 -4.34
C ASP A 356 -11.74 -1.44 -4.24
N GLY A 357 -10.85 -1.33 -5.25
CA GLY A 357 -9.58 -2.02 -5.26
C GLY A 357 -8.69 -1.60 -4.11
N LEU A 358 -8.61 -0.29 -3.86
CA LEU A 358 -7.97 0.26 -2.67
C LEU A 358 -8.66 -0.27 -1.41
N SER A 359 -9.98 -0.19 -1.32
CA SER A 359 -10.75 -0.57 -0.13
C SER A 359 -10.55 -2.04 0.26
N ARG A 360 -10.63 -2.96 -0.72
CA ARG A 360 -10.44 -4.41 -0.54
C ARG A 360 -9.00 -4.79 -0.17
N ALA A 361 -8.02 -4.02 -0.62
CA ALA A 361 -6.62 -4.29 -0.27
C ALA A 361 -6.38 -4.25 1.25
N TYR A 362 -7.07 -3.38 2.01
CA TYR A 362 -6.89 -3.26 3.46
C TYR A 362 -8.14 -2.73 4.18
N PRO A 363 -9.24 -3.50 4.32
CA PRO A 363 -10.54 -3.00 4.80
C PRO A 363 -10.41 -2.01 5.97
N THR A 364 -10.98 -0.82 5.82
CA THR A 364 -11.04 0.16 6.90
C THR A 364 -11.92 -0.40 8.02
N PRO A 365 -11.49 -0.32 9.29
CA PRO A 365 -12.36 -0.64 10.42
C PRO A 365 -13.66 0.17 10.28
N LYS A 366 -14.79 -0.53 10.20
CA LYS A 366 -16.09 0.14 10.12
C LYS A 366 -16.36 0.86 11.44
N PRO A 367 -17.06 2.01 11.43
CA PRO A 367 -17.60 2.60 12.64
C PRO A 367 -18.31 1.56 13.52
N GLY A 368 -17.89 1.44 14.80
CA GLY A 368 -18.41 0.46 15.76
C GLY A 368 -17.84 -0.98 15.67
N SER A 369 -16.76 -1.21 14.92
CA SER A 369 -15.99 -2.46 15.02
C SER A 369 -14.99 -2.41 16.18
N ALA A 370 -14.55 -3.55 16.73
CA ALA A 370 -13.54 -3.58 17.78
C ALA A 370 -12.22 -2.87 17.39
N ASP A 371 -11.87 -2.90 16.10
CA ASP A 371 -10.74 -2.17 15.51
C ASP A 371 -11.00 -0.64 15.36
N TYR A 372 -12.26 -0.19 15.48
CA TYR A 372 -12.71 1.21 15.49
C TYR A 372 -12.92 1.75 16.92
N ASP A 373 -13.39 0.92 17.84
CA ASP A 373 -13.74 1.29 19.22
C ASP A 373 -12.52 1.43 20.15
N LEU A 374 -11.33 1.02 19.71
CA LEU A 374 -10.08 1.22 20.46
C LEU A 374 -9.70 2.70 20.66
N ASP A 375 -10.19 3.61 19.82
CA ASP A 375 -10.05 5.07 20.03
C ASP A 375 -10.97 5.57 21.17
N LEU A 376 -12.11 4.91 21.41
CA LEU A 376 -13.06 5.26 22.49
C LEU A 376 -12.60 4.78 23.88
N ASP A 377 -11.88 3.66 23.94
CA ASP A 377 -11.34 3.16 25.21
C ASP A 377 -10.15 4.00 25.71
N VAL A 378 -9.39 4.64 24.82
CA VAL A 378 -8.43 5.70 25.20
C VAL A 378 -9.19 6.89 25.80
N PHE A 379 -10.35 7.26 25.23
CA PHE A 379 -11.20 8.32 25.79
C PHE A 379 -11.70 7.95 27.20
N LYS A 380 -12.14 6.71 27.45
CA LYS A 380 -12.54 6.24 28.80
C LYS A 380 -11.37 6.19 29.79
N THR A 381 -10.18 5.85 29.32
CA THR A 381 -8.98 5.74 30.16
C THR A 381 -8.39 7.13 30.48
N MET A 382 -8.48 8.08 29.55
CA MET A 382 -8.04 9.46 29.72
C MET A 382 -9.08 10.39 30.38
N SER A 383 -10.33 9.94 30.51
CA SER A 383 -11.39 10.62 31.27
C SER A 383 -11.51 10.16 32.71
N GLN A 384 -10.56 9.35 33.21
CA GLN A 384 -10.47 9.07 34.64
C GLN A 384 -10.23 10.39 35.40
N PRO A 385 -10.97 10.64 36.50
CA PRO A 385 -10.91 11.91 37.19
C PRO A 385 -9.48 12.16 37.67
N CYS A 386 -8.93 13.34 37.36
CA CYS A 386 -7.82 13.84 38.15
C CYS A 386 -8.32 13.86 39.60
N GLY A 387 -7.62 13.21 40.53
CA GLY A 387 -8.09 12.97 41.90
C GLY A 387 -8.26 14.23 42.76
N MET A 388 -8.59 15.37 42.17
CA MET A 388 -8.80 16.67 42.78
C MET A 388 -10.29 16.87 43.10
N PRO A 389 -10.64 17.24 44.35
CA PRO A 389 -12.02 17.51 44.73
C PRO A 389 -12.61 18.65 43.87
N GLY A 390 -13.74 18.39 43.20
CA GLY A 390 -14.49 19.41 42.44
C GLY A 390 -14.38 19.34 40.92
N CYS A 391 -13.58 18.43 40.35
CA CYS A 391 -13.53 18.20 38.91
C CYS A 391 -14.47 17.03 38.55
N GLN A 392 -15.62 17.30 37.92
CA GLN A 392 -16.49 16.24 37.37
C GLN A 392 -16.44 16.25 35.83
N PRO A 393 -15.64 15.35 35.20
CA PRO A 393 -15.64 15.15 33.74
C PRO A 393 -16.93 14.49 33.21
N ALA A 394 -17.80 14.03 34.12
CA ALA A 394 -18.93 13.16 33.80
C ALA A 394 -20.05 13.83 32.98
N SER A 395 -20.09 15.17 32.85
CA SER A 395 -21.16 15.84 32.11
C SER A 395 -20.94 15.85 30.59
N ILE A 396 -19.69 15.96 30.11
CA ILE A 396 -19.41 16.13 28.67
C ILE A 396 -19.50 14.79 27.92
N ALA A 397 -18.96 13.71 28.50
CA ALA A 397 -19.03 12.37 27.92
C ALA A 397 -20.46 11.83 27.84
N ALA A 398 -21.30 12.13 28.85
CA ALA A 398 -22.71 11.76 28.86
C ALA A 398 -23.54 12.59 27.84
N GLN A 399 -23.20 13.86 27.63
CA GLN A 399 -23.89 14.73 26.68
C GLN A 399 -23.56 14.41 25.21
N LEU A 400 -22.30 14.08 24.91
CA LEU A 400 -21.88 13.65 23.57
C LEU A 400 -22.42 12.26 23.22
N ALA A 401 -22.52 11.34 24.18
CA ALA A 401 -23.16 10.03 23.97
C ALA A 401 -24.69 10.14 23.74
N ALA A 402 -25.33 11.22 24.20
CA ALA A 402 -26.76 11.46 24.08
C ALA A 402 -27.15 12.36 22.88
N GLY A 403 -26.18 12.84 22.08
CA GLY A 403 -26.44 13.65 20.89
C GLY A 403 -26.95 15.07 21.18
N ALA A 404 -26.69 15.63 22.37
CA ALA A 404 -27.08 16.99 22.73
C ALA A 404 -25.98 18.01 22.37
N ASP A 405 -26.39 19.20 21.93
CA ASP A 405 -25.49 20.32 21.60
C ASP A 405 -24.88 20.90 22.89
N ALA A 406 -23.56 20.79 23.04
CA ALA A 406 -22.83 21.07 24.30
C ALA A 406 -22.54 22.57 24.54
N THR A 407 -23.23 23.47 23.82
CA THR A 407 -23.00 24.92 23.87
C THR A 407 -23.61 25.62 25.10
N THR A 408 -24.40 24.93 25.92
CA THR A 408 -25.10 25.53 27.08
C THR A 408 -24.37 25.44 28.42
N SER A 409 -23.24 24.74 28.54
CA SER A 409 -22.43 24.76 29.77
C SER A 409 -21.16 25.57 29.57
N GLY A 410 -21.12 26.76 30.19
CA GLY A 410 -19.95 27.64 30.20
C GLY A 410 -18.68 26.96 30.76
N PRO A 411 -17.49 27.43 30.37
CA PRO A 411 -16.22 26.78 30.71
C PRO A 411 -15.92 26.84 32.21
N CYS A 412 -15.22 25.82 32.70
CA CYS A 412 -14.69 25.73 34.05
C CYS A 412 -13.75 26.93 34.33
N ALA A 413 -14.04 27.72 35.37
CA ALA A 413 -13.36 28.98 35.68
C ALA A 413 -11.96 28.82 36.33
N SER A 414 -11.21 27.76 35.99
CA SER A 414 -9.87 27.52 36.54
C SER A 414 -8.79 27.69 35.46
N PRO A 415 -7.80 28.60 35.66
CA PRO A 415 -6.73 28.87 34.69
C PRO A 415 -5.75 27.69 34.49
N ALA A 416 -5.91 26.58 35.21
CA ALA A 416 -5.16 25.34 35.00
C ALA A 416 -5.73 24.43 33.89
N CYS A 417 -6.91 24.77 33.35
CA CYS A 417 -7.57 24.03 32.27
C CYS A 417 -7.40 24.67 30.88
N ASP A 418 -6.77 25.86 30.80
CA ASP A 418 -6.48 26.53 29.54
C ASP A 418 -5.19 25.97 28.92
N GLY A 419 -5.38 24.88 28.17
CA GLY A 419 -4.36 24.21 27.39
C GLY A 419 -4.98 23.45 26.21
N PRO A 420 -4.23 22.57 25.51
CA PRO A 420 -4.62 21.87 24.27
C PRO A 420 -5.94 21.08 24.33
N TRP A 421 -6.56 20.99 25.51
CA TRP A 421 -7.93 20.54 25.76
C TRP A 421 -8.99 21.29 24.97
N HIS A 422 -8.92 22.63 24.85
CA HIS A 422 -9.97 23.40 24.18
C HIS A 422 -9.93 23.21 22.66
N GLU A 423 -8.74 23.23 22.05
CA GLU A 423 -8.55 22.93 20.63
C GLU A 423 -8.90 21.47 20.29
N TYR A 424 -8.55 20.52 21.16
CA TYR A 424 -8.89 19.10 20.99
C TYR A 424 -10.41 18.84 21.09
N LEU A 425 -11.11 19.52 22.01
CA LEU A 425 -12.57 19.44 22.15
C LEU A 425 -13.29 20.08 20.96
N LEU A 426 -12.82 21.23 20.46
CA LEU A 426 -13.31 21.85 19.22
C LEU A 426 -13.12 20.92 18.01
N LEU A 427 -11.95 20.28 17.89
CA LEU A 427 -11.64 19.30 16.85
C LEU A 427 -12.57 18.07 16.90
N MET A 428 -12.90 17.59 18.09
CA MET A 428 -13.81 16.46 18.29
C MET A 428 -15.28 16.83 18.05
N GLN A 429 -15.72 18.04 18.41
CA GLN A 429 -17.08 18.51 18.11
C GLN A 429 -17.34 18.61 16.60
N THR A 430 -16.35 19.07 15.82
CA THR A 430 -16.45 19.04 14.34
C THR A 430 -16.40 17.63 13.75
N ALA A 431 -15.75 16.67 14.41
CA ALA A 431 -15.61 15.30 13.89
C ALA A 431 -16.84 14.41 14.15
N TYR A 432 -17.67 14.75 15.14
CA TYR A 432 -18.81 13.95 15.57
C TYR A 432 -20.17 14.66 15.51
N ALA A 433 -20.23 15.91 15.04
CA ALA A 433 -21.50 16.58 14.79
C ALA A 433 -22.29 15.80 13.71
N PRO A 434 -23.51 15.29 14.00
CA PRO A 434 -24.37 14.75 12.96
C PRO A 434 -24.69 15.88 11.98
N GLY A 435 -24.45 15.64 10.69
CA GLY A 435 -24.57 16.64 9.64
C GLY A 435 -25.91 17.38 9.71
N SER A 436 -25.88 18.63 10.21
CA SER A 436 -27.04 19.51 10.15
C SER A 436 -27.23 19.94 8.70
N SER A 437 -28.23 19.35 8.06
CA SER A 437 -28.82 19.88 6.85
C SER A 437 -29.21 21.35 7.09
N SER A 438 -28.55 22.26 6.39
CA SER A 438 -28.94 23.67 6.36
C SER A 438 -30.26 23.78 5.58
N SER A 439 -31.38 23.61 6.29
CA SER A 439 -32.69 23.96 5.80
C SER A 439 -32.83 25.49 5.87
N SER A 440 -32.71 26.14 4.73
CA SER A 440 -33.09 27.54 4.55
C SER A 440 -34.62 27.65 4.72
N SER A 441 -35.08 28.04 5.90
CA SER A 441 -36.45 28.47 6.13
C SER A 441 -36.58 29.94 5.74
N SER A 442 -37.15 30.19 4.56
CA SER A 442 -37.61 31.50 4.13
C SER A 442 -38.89 31.86 4.88
N SER A 443 -38.77 32.69 5.91
CA SER A 443 -39.91 33.40 6.49
C SER A 443 -40.18 34.66 5.67
N SER A 444 -41.23 34.59 4.84
CA SER A 444 -41.84 35.77 4.23
C SER A 444 -42.73 36.45 5.27
N SER A 445 -42.34 37.67 5.68
CA SER A 445 -43.24 38.61 6.34
C SER A 445 -43.58 39.71 5.34
N SER A 446 -44.76 39.59 4.75
CA SER A 446 -45.41 40.67 4.00
C SER A 446 -45.92 41.72 4.99
N THR A 447 -45.45 42.95 4.84
CA THR A 447 -46.17 44.15 5.26
C THR A 447 -46.69 44.85 4.00
N SER A 448 -47.90 45.41 4.14
CA SER A 448 -48.83 46.05 3.17
C SER A 448 -49.53 45.12 2.17
#